data_AF-A0A6G3MKV5-F1
#
_entry.id   AF-A0A6G3MKV5-F1
#
_cell.length_a   1.000
_cell.length_b   1.000
_cell.length_c   1.000
_cell.angle_alpha   90.00
_cell.angle_beta   90.00
_cell.angle_gamma   90.00
#
_symmetry.space_group_name_H-M   'P 1'
#
loop_
_entity.id
_entity.type
_entity.pdbx_description
1 polymer ?
#
loop_
_entity_poly.entity_id
_entity_poly.type
_entity_poly.pdbx_seq_one_letter_code
_entity_poly.pdbx_strand_id
1 'polypeptide(L)'
;ENITLIDNYSLATRYNYDDQEKGAISRIIFFIKSTMDMLRKKQSIITTAINSHIYNVFQHFSNSILIDIQKKAIKSKCELFKIIARSIMIISSDKVEIIENSKNTKISTNYKLNNKSVPPLSSQLYMTRTMLNVLLTIKDIKKLLDSPIQQQIQAFLSESALFPALINFNETLLECSQMNIFWFREFYIEVSAG
;
A
#
# COMPACT_ATOMS: atom_id res chain seq x y z
N GLU A 1 -8.92 50.97 33.68
CA GLU A 1 -10.04 50.57 32.80
C GLU A 1 -9.49 49.75 31.65
N ASN A 2 -10.14 48.61 31.37
CA ASN A 2 -10.01 47.75 30.19
C ASN A 2 -8.66 47.04 29.94
N ILE A 3 -8.29 46.12 30.82
CA ILE A 3 -7.58 44.91 30.36
C ILE A 3 -8.64 44.10 29.62
N THR A 4 -8.73 44.27 28.30
CA THR A 4 -9.51 43.38 27.44
C THR A 4 -9.04 41.96 27.72
N LEU A 5 -9.89 41.15 28.35
CA LEU A 5 -9.62 39.74 28.60
C LEU A 5 -9.35 39.10 27.24
N ILE A 6 -8.08 38.82 26.94
CA ILE A 6 -7.71 38.23 25.65
C ILE A 6 -8.27 36.81 25.64
N ASP A 7 -9.10 36.50 24.65
CA ASP A 7 -9.66 35.16 24.50
C ASP A 7 -8.54 34.10 24.31
N ASN A 8 -8.76 32.94 24.90
CA ASN A 8 -7.86 31.79 24.88
C ASN A 8 -7.49 31.37 23.44
N TYR A 9 -8.41 31.49 22.48
CA TYR A 9 -8.10 31.21 21.07
C TYR A 9 -7.07 32.19 20.50
N SER A 10 -7.16 33.47 20.87
CA SER A 10 -6.21 34.49 20.43
C SER A 10 -4.83 34.28 21.05
N LEU A 11 -4.77 33.86 22.31
CA LEU A 11 -3.52 33.46 22.97
C LEU A 11 -2.89 32.23 22.31
N ALA A 12 -3.67 31.22 21.95
CA ALA A 12 -3.19 29.99 21.32
C ALA A 12 -2.76 30.17 19.84
N THR A 13 -3.24 31.20 19.17
CA THR A 13 -2.97 31.46 17.74
C THR A 13 -2.20 32.76 17.54
N ARG A 14 -2.89 33.90 17.51
CA ARG A 14 -2.35 35.21 17.12
C ARG A 14 -1.12 35.63 17.92
N TYR A 15 -1.11 35.34 19.21
CA TYR A 15 -0.04 35.74 20.13
C TYR A 15 0.96 34.61 20.45
N ASN A 16 0.78 33.42 19.89
CA ASN A 16 1.60 32.23 20.19
C ASN A 16 2.77 32.03 19.23
N TYR A 17 2.88 32.86 18.19
CA TYR A 17 3.91 32.72 17.16
C TYR A 17 4.63 34.04 16.92
N ASP A 18 5.96 33.99 16.89
CA ASP A 18 6.79 35.09 16.44
C ASP A 18 6.79 35.21 14.90
N ASP A 19 7.44 36.25 14.37
CA ASP A 19 7.49 36.49 12.93
C ASP A 19 8.37 35.48 12.18
N GLN A 20 9.38 34.90 12.84
CA GLN A 20 10.23 33.87 12.24
C GLN A 20 9.47 32.55 12.09
N GLU A 21 8.71 32.15 13.11
CA GLU A 21 7.84 30.98 13.15
C GLU A 21 6.75 31.09 12.11
N LYS A 22 6.06 32.25 12.02
CA LYS A 22 5.08 32.50 10.95
C LYS A 22 5.71 32.36 9.56
N GLY A 23 6.91 32.91 9.37
CA GLY A 23 7.67 32.78 8.13
C GLY A 23 8.10 31.34 7.83
N ALA A 24 8.44 30.54 8.84
CA ALA A 24 8.77 29.12 8.69
C ALA A 24 7.53 28.29 8.32
N ILE A 25 6.41 28.47 9.02
CA ILE A 25 5.13 27.81 8.75
C ILE A 25 4.68 28.12 7.31
N SER A 26 4.74 29.38 6.89
CA SER A 26 4.38 29.80 5.53
C SER A 26 5.23 29.08 4.47
N ARG A 27 6.55 28.96 4.69
CA ARG A 27 7.46 28.23 3.79
C ARG A 27 7.14 26.74 3.72
N ILE A 28 6.83 26.10 4.85
CA ILE A 28 6.44 24.67 4.88
C ILE A 28 5.14 24.46 4.09
N ILE A 29 4.13 25.30 4.31
CA ILE A 29 2.86 25.24 3.56
C ILE A 29 3.12 25.40 2.07
N PHE A 30 3.95 26.37 1.68
CA PHE A 30 4.34 26.57 0.29
C PHE A 30 5.04 25.34 -0.30
N PHE A 31 6.00 24.74 0.41
CA PHE A 31 6.69 23.53 -0.07
C PHE A 31 5.74 22.35 -0.25
N ILE A 32 4.82 22.13 0.69
CA ILE A 32 3.83 21.05 0.60
C ILE A 32 2.92 21.27 -0.62
N LYS A 33 2.39 22.48 -0.80
CA LYS A 33 1.47 22.79 -1.92
C LYS A 33 2.17 22.78 -3.27
N SER A 34 3.35 23.38 -3.38
CA SER A 34 4.15 23.36 -4.62
C SER A 34 4.55 21.94 -5.04
N THR A 35 4.94 21.08 -4.08
CA THR A 35 5.27 19.68 -4.35
C THR A 35 4.05 18.90 -4.80
N MET A 36 2.90 19.08 -4.12
CA MET A 36 1.62 18.49 -4.52
C MET A 36 1.26 18.87 -5.96
N ASP A 37 1.36 20.15 -6.32
CA ASP A 37 1.06 20.63 -7.68
C ASP A 37 2.02 20.03 -8.72
N MET A 38 3.30 19.90 -8.39
CA MET A 38 4.28 19.25 -9.27
C MET A 38 3.93 17.78 -9.52
N LEU A 39 3.61 17.04 -8.46
CA LEU A 39 3.22 15.63 -8.54
C LEU A 39 1.93 15.46 -9.33
N ARG A 40 0.94 16.31 -9.10
CA ARG A 40 -0.34 16.29 -9.82
C ARG A 40 -0.17 16.55 -11.31
N LYS A 41 0.72 17.46 -11.72
CA LYS A 41 1.07 17.67 -13.14
C LYS A 41 1.66 16.44 -13.82
N LYS A 42 2.28 15.53 -13.06
CA LYS A 42 2.89 14.29 -13.57
C LYS A 42 2.06 13.03 -13.26
N GLN A 43 0.85 13.20 -12.74
CA GLN A 43 -0.03 12.13 -12.29
C GLN A 43 -0.19 11.02 -13.32
N SER A 44 -0.47 11.35 -14.59
CA SER A 44 -0.71 10.31 -15.62
C SER A 44 0.47 9.35 -15.76
N ILE A 45 1.70 9.88 -15.81
CA ILE A 45 2.91 9.06 -15.95
C ILE A 45 3.15 8.24 -14.68
N ILE A 46 2.95 8.87 -13.51
CA ILE A 46 3.12 8.22 -12.21
C ILE A 46 2.12 7.07 -12.06
N THR A 47 0.83 7.29 -12.34
CA THR A 47 -0.21 6.26 -12.26
C THR A 47 0.07 5.10 -13.21
N THR A 48 0.47 5.35 -14.45
CA THR A 48 0.86 4.29 -15.39
C THR A 48 2.05 3.48 -14.86
N ALA A 49 3.10 4.15 -14.37
CA ALA A 49 4.27 3.48 -13.80
C ALA A 49 3.93 2.64 -12.57
N ILE A 50 3.11 3.18 -11.65
CA ILE A 50 2.60 2.47 -10.47
C ILE A 50 1.82 1.23 -10.90
N ASN A 51 0.88 1.38 -11.84
CA ASN A 51 0.02 0.28 -12.29
C ASN A 51 0.84 -0.85 -12.92
N SER A 52 1.80 -0.52 -13.77
CA SER A 52 2.71 -1.51 -14.36
C SER A 52 3.60 -2.17 -13.32
N HIS A 53 4.15 -1.41 -12.37
CA HIS A 53 4.99 -1.97 -11.32
C HIS A 53 4.21 -2.94 -10.42
N ILE A 54 3.04 -2.53 -9.92
CA ILE A 54 2.20 -3.37 -9.06
C ILE A 54 1.75 -4.63 -9.81
N TYR A 55 1.34 -4.51 -11.08
CA TYR A 55 1.01 -5.67 -11.90
C TYR A 55 2.17 -6.67 -11.96
N ASN A 56 3.38 -6.17 -12.27
CA ASN A 56 4.56 -7.02 -12.40
C ASN A 56 4.93 -7.70 -11.08
N VAL A 57 4.91 -6.98 -9.95
CA VAL A 57 5.20 -7.57 -8.63
C VAL A 57 4.16 -8.64 -8.28
N PHE A 58 2.88 -8.34 -8.47
CA PHE A 58 1.78 -9.25 -8.16
C PHE A 58 1.81 -10.51 -9.03
N GLN A 59 2.04 -10.36 -10.34
CA GLN A 59 2.13 -11.50 -11.25
C GLN A 59 3.43 -12.28 -11.08
N HIS A 60 4.55 -11.62 -10.79
CA HIS A 60 5.79 -12.33 -10.49
C HIS A 60 5.62 -13.19 -9.24
N PHE A 61 5.06 -12.64 -8.16
CA PHE A 61 4.75 -13.39 -6.95
C PHE A 61 3.84 -14.60 -7.24
N SER A 62 2.81 -14.40 -8.05
CA SER A 62 1.86 -15.45 -8.41
C SER A 62 2.48 -16.57 -9.25
N ASN A 63 3.30 -16.23 -10.24
CA ASN A 63 3.89 -17.20 -11.17
C ASN A 63 5.23 -17.79 -10.69
N SER A 64 5.74 -17.35 -9.55
CA SER A 64 6.93 -17.95 -8.91
C SER A 64 6.55 -18.62 -7.60
N ILE A 65 6.29 -17.82 -6.58
CA ILE A 65 6.16 -18.27 -5.19
C ILE A 65 4.85 -19.03 -4.97
N LEU A 66 3.71 -18.54 -5.49
CA LEU A 66 2.44 -19.23 -5.29
C LEU A 66 2.39 -20.60 -5.97
N ILE A 67 3.06 -20.79 -7.11
CA ILE A 67 3.18 -22.10 -7.77
C ILE A 67 3.88 -23.10 -6.85
N ASP A 68 4.96 -22.70 -6.19
CA ASP A 68 5.69 -23.57 -5.28
C ASP A 68 4.91 -23.86 -4.00
N ILE A 69 4.17 -22.87 -3.49
CA ILE A 69 3.20 -23.06 -2.39
C ILE A 69 2.13 -24.08 -2.81
N GLN A 70 1.59 -23.97 -4.02
CA GLN A 70 0.56 -24.88 -4.53
C GLN A 70 1.08 -26.32 -4.68
N LYS A 71 2.29 -26.51 -5.22
CA LYS A 71 2.95 -27.84 -5.32
C LYS A 71 3.09 -28.50 -3.95
N LYS A 72 3.44 -27.73 -2.92
CA LYS A 72 3.53 -28.21 -1.53
C LYS A 72 2.15 -28.52 -0.94
N ALA A 73 1.17 -27.66 -1.19
CA ALA A 73 -0.18 -27.84 -0.70
C ALA A 73 -0.81 -29.14 -1.21
N ILE A 74 -0.66 -29.43 -2.51
CA ILE A 74 -1.18 -30.67 -3.12
C ILE A 74 -0.62 -31.93 -2.44
N LYS A 75 0.67 -31.93 -2.07
CA LYS A 75 1.32 -33.05 -1.38
C LYS A 75 0.99 -33.15 0.11
N SER A 76 0.47 -32.07 0.70
CA SER A 76 0.14 -32.04 2.13
C SER A 76 -1.14 -32.83 2.43
N LYS A 77 -1.26 -33.33 3.66
CA LYS A 77 -2.52 -33.93 4.16
C LYS A 77 -3.52 -32.88 4.68
N CYS A 78 -3.12 -31.61 4.76
CA CYS A 78 -3.93 -30.54 5.33
C CYS A 78 -4.87 -29.95 4.26
N GLU A 79 -6.17 -30.26 4.34
CA GLU A 79 -7.16 -29.77 3.38
C GLU A 79 -7.31 -28.24 3.40
N LEU A 80 -7.23 -27.62 4.58
CA LEU A 80 -7.28 -26.17 4.70
C LEU A 80 -6.14 -25.50 3.91
N PHE A 81 -4.93 -26.05 3.95
CA PHE A 81 -3.79 -25.53 3.18
C PHE A 81 -4.03 -25.64 1.68
N LYS A 82 -4.57 -26.76 1.20
CA LYS A 82 -4.96 -26.96 -0.21
C LYS A 82 -5.98 -25.94 -0.68
N ILE A 83 -7.04 -25.74 0.11
CA ILE A 83 -8.11 -24.80 -0.21
C ILE A 83 -7.54 -23.39 -0.32
N ILE A 84 -6.80 -22.92 0.69
CA ILE A 84 -6.22 -21.58 0.70
C ILE A 84 -5.27 -21.39 -0.48
N ALA A 85 -4.31 -22.29 -0.69
CA ALA A 85 -3.34 -22.17 -1.78
C ALA A 85 -4.03 -22.14 -3.16
N ARG A 86 -5.06 -22.98 -3.36
CA ARG A 86 -5.83 -23.01 -4.62
C ARG A 86 -6.65 -21.73 -4.80
N SER A 87 -7.29 -21.23 -3.75
CA SER A 87 -8.07 -19.99 -3.81
C SER A 87 -7.20 -18.79 -4.21
N ILE A 88 -6.01 -18.64 -3.61
CA ILE A 88 -5.11 -17.53 -3.96
C ILE A 88 -4.68 -17.63 -5.44
N MET A 89 -4.36 -18.84 -5.92
CA MET A 89 -3.98 -19.05 -7.33
C MET A 89 -5.08 -18.65 -8.31
N ILE A 90 -6.33 -19.01 -8.03
CA ILE A 90 -7.49 -18.67 -8.87
C ILE A 90 -7.71 -17.15 -8.92
N ILE A 91 -7.52 -16.47 -7.79
CA ILE A 91 -7.74 -15.02 -7.68
C ILE A 91 -6.63 -14.23 -8.37
N SER A 92 -5.38 -14.72 -8.31
CA SER A 92 -4.19 -13.92 -8.61
C SER A 92 -3.62 -14.14 -10.01
N SER A 93 -3.82 -15.33 -10.59
CA SER A 93 -3.10 -15.73 -11.80
C SER A 93 -3.79 -15.21 -13.06
N ASP A 94 -3.12 -14.28 -13.74
CA ASP A 94 -3.39 -14.05 -15.16
C ASP A 94 -2.83 -15.22 -15.98
N LYS A 95 -3.41 -15.53 -17.14
CA LYS A 95 -2.82 -16.53 -18.05
C LYS A 95 -1.48 -16.01 -18.57
N VAL A 96 -0.38 -16.66 -18.19
CA VAL A 96 0.97 -16.33 -18.65
C VAL A 96 1.46 -17.41 -19.62
N GLU A 97 2.11 -17.00 -20.71
CA GLU A 97 2.76 -17.93 -21.63
C GLU A 97 4.02 -18.51 -20.97
N ILE A 98 4.02 -19.84 -20.79
CA ILE A 98 5.17 -20.58 -20.28
C ILE A 98 6.13 -20.78 -21.45
N ILE A 99 7.34 -20.21 -21.37
CA ILE A 99 8.40 -20.49 -22.34
C ILE A 99 9.05 -21.79 -21.86
N GLU A 100 8.73 -22.91 -22.51
CA GLU A 100 9.40 -24.17 -22.24
C GLU A 100 10.85 -24.09 -22.74
N ASN A 101 11.80 -23.99 -21.80
CA ASN A 101 13.21 -24.15 -22.13
C ASN A 101 13.49 -25.65 -22.36
N SER A 102 13.73 -25.99 -23.62
CA SER A 102 14.27 -27.29 -23.98
C SER A 102 15.64 -27.49 -23.33
N LYS A 103 15.75 -28.55 -22.51
CA LYS A 103 16.97 -29.19 -21.98
C LYS A 103 17.80 -28.41 -20.94
N ASN A 104 17.78 -28.95 -19.72
CA ASN A 104 18.83 -28.91 -18.69
C ASN A 104 19.31 -27.55 -18.17
N THR A 105 18.76 -27.11 -17.03
CA THR A 105 19.45 -26.88 -15.73
C THR A 105 18.68 -25.86 -14.88
N LYS A 106 18.30 -26.29 -13.66
CA LYS A 106 17.67 -25.53 -12.57
C LYS A 106 16.29 -24.88 -12.83
N ILE A 107 15.39 -25.18 -11.90
CA ILE A 107 13.97 -24.88 -11.84
C ILE A 107 13.76 -23.37 -11.67
N SER A 108 13.84 -22.61 -12.75
CA SER A 108 13.14 -21.33 -12.88
C SER A 108 12.32 -21.42 -14.15
N THR A 109 11.01 -21.64 -14.01
CA THR A 109 10.09 -21.50 -15.13
C THR A 109 10.23 -20.06 -15.64
N ASN A 110 10.91 -19.88 -16.77
CA ASN A 110 10.98 -18.59 -17.42
C ASN A 110 9.61 -18.33 -18.04
N TYR A 111 8.81 -17.50 -17.37
CA TYR A 111 7.51 -17.05 -17.87
C TYR A 111 7.66 -15.62 -18.38
N LYS A 112 7.00 -15.32 -19.50
CA LYS A 112 6.98 -13.95 -20.03
C LYS A 112 5.72 -13.27 -19.56
N LEU A 113 5.85 -12.33 -18.63
CA LEU A 113 4.72 -11.52 -18.18
C LEU A 113 4.19 -10.65 -19.34
N ASN A 114 2.87 -10.53 -19.42
CA ASN A 114 2.25 -9.55 -20.28
C ASN A 114 2.51 -8.17 -19.69
N ASN A 115 3.15 -7.25 -20.42
CA ASN A 115 3.39 -5.89 -19.92
C ASN A 115 2.08 -5.07 -19.88
N LYS A 116 1.22 -5.35 -18.90
CA LYS A 116 -0.03 -4.63 -18.67
C LYS A 116 0.21 -3.46 -17.72
N SER A 117 -0.50 -2.36 -17.96
CA SER A 117 -0.57 -1.20 -17.05
C SER A 117 -1.89 -1.22 -16.27
N VAL A 118 -2.24 -2.37 -15.69
CA VAL A 118 -3.49 -2.58 -14.94
C VAL A 118 -3.16 -3.25 -13.61
N PRO A 119 -3.39 -2.60 -12.46
CA PRO A 119 -3.14 -3.20 -11.16
C PRO A 119 -4.19 -4.30 -10.86
N PRO A 120 -3.94 -5.20 -9.89
CA PRO A 120 -4.97 -6.11 -9.41
C PRO A 120 -6.13 -5.31 -8.80
N LEU A 121 -7.34 -5.87 -8.87
CA LEU A 121 -8.50 -5.27 -8.22
C LEU A 121 -8.28 -5.20 -6.70
N SER A 122 -8.86 -4.20 -6.04
CA SER A 122 -8.77 -4.03 -4.58
C SER A 122 -9.17 -5.30 -3.82
N SER A 123 -10.26 -5.96 -4.24
CA SER A 123 -10.70 -7.24 -3.69
C SER A 123 -9.69 -8.37 -3.92
N GLN A 124 -9.08 -8.45 -5.11
CA GLN A 124 -8.06 -9.47 -5.41
C GLN A 124 -6.84 -9.30 -4.51
N LEU A 125 -6.35 -8.07 -4.38
CA LEU A 125 -5.22 -7.74 -3.52
C LEU A 125 -5.55 -8.02 -2.04
N TYR A 126 -6.72 -7.60 -1.58
CA TYR A 126 -7.17 -7.82 -0.20
C TYR A 126 -7.30 -9.30 0.15
N MET A 127 -7.97 -10.09 -0.70
CA MET A 127 -8.16 -11.52 -0.48
C MET A 127 -6.81 -12.25 -0.50
N THR A 128 -5.94 -11.93 -1.45
CA THR A 128 -4.58 -12.51 -1.54
C THR A 128 -3.78 -12.23 -0.28
N ARG A 129 -3.70 -10.97 0.15
CA ARG A 129 -2.97 -10.57 1.36
C ARG A 129 -3.52 -11.25 2.61
N THR A 130 -4.84 -11.30 2.75
CA THR A 130 -5.51 -11.93 3.90
C THR A 130 -5.22 -13.43 3.95
N MET A 131 -5.36 -14.13 2.82
CA MET A 131 -5.09 -15.56 2.75
C MET A 131 -3.60 -15.88 2.97
N LEU A 132 -2.67 -15.07 2.46
CA LEU A 132 -1.24 -15.19 2.75
C LEU A 132 -0.92 -14.98 4.24
N ASN A 133 -1.57 -14.00 4.89
CA ASN A 133 -1.45 -13.80 6.33
C ASN A 133 -1.94 -15.03 7.12
N VAL A 134 -3.04 -15.65 6.70
CA VAL A 134 -3.55 -16.88 7.32
C VAL A 134 -2.51 -18.02 7.21
N LEU A 135 -1.87 -18.19 6.05
CA LEU A 135 -0.80 -19.20 5.87
C LEU A 135 0.36 -19.02 6.86
N LEU A 136 0.71 -17.77 7.21
CA LEU A 136 1.78 -17.46 8.17
C LEU A 136 1.33 -17.50 9.64
N THR A 137 0.03 -17.40 9.90
CA THR A 137 -0.53 -17.32 11.25
C THR A 137 -0.85 -18.70 11.81
N ILE A 138 -1.44 -19.59 11.00
CA ILE A 138 -1.81 -20.94 11.45
C ILE A 138 -0.54 -21.78 11.59
N LYS A 139 -0.20 -22.15 12.84
CA LYS A 139 1.05 -22.88 13.17
C LYS A 139 1.24 -24.15 12.34
N ASP A 140 0.18 -24.94 12.15
CA ASP A 140 0.27 -26.21 11.42
C ASP A 140 0.53 -26.00 9.93
N ILE A 141 -0.04 -24.95 9.34
CA ILE A 141 0.19 -24.59 7.94
C ILE A 141 1.57 -23.97 7.77
N LYS A 142 1.97 -23.08 8.68
CA LYS A 142 3.28 -22.41 8.67
C LYS A 142 4.43 -23.43 8.67
N LYS A 143 4.32 -24.52 9.45
CA LYS A 143 5.32 -25.60 9.47
C LYS A 143 5.46 -26.35 8.14
N LEU A 144 4.43 -26.34 7.29
CA LEU A 144 4.46 -26.95 5.95
C LEU A 144 5.17 -26.06 4.92
N LEU A 145 5.44 -24.80 5.26
CA LEU A 145 6.15 -23.85 4.43
C LEU A 145 7.62 -23.77 4.88
N ASP A 146 8.56 -23.92 3.96
CA ASP A 146 9.98 -23.74 4.27
C ASP A 146 10.26 -22.28 4.62
N SER A 147 11.29 -22.06 5.45
CA SER A 147 11.76 -20.72 5.83
C SER A 147 11.89 -19.71 4.66
N PRO A 148 12.50 -20.04 3.50
CA PRO A 148 12.61 -19.08 2.39
C PRO A 148 11.24 -18.64 1.83
N ILE A 149 10.27 -19.56 1.74
CA ILE A 149 8.93 -19.22 1.26
C ILE A 149 8.23 -18.30 2.26
N GLN A 150 8.39 -18.54 3.56
CA GLN A 150 7.82 -17.68 4.59
C GLN A 150 8.37 -16.25 4.50
N GLN A 151 9.69 -16.09 4.29
CA GLN A 151 10.33 -14.79 4.11
C GLN A 151 9.84 -14.08 2.85
N GLN A 152 9.68 -14.82 1.74
CA GLN A 152 9.15 -14.27 0.50
C GLN A 152 7.69 -13.80 0.62
N ILE A 153 6.85 -14.55 1.34
CA ILE A 153 5.48 -14.12 1.65
C ILE A 153 5.50 -12.84 2.50
N GLN A 154 6.35 -12.78 3.53
CA GLN A 154 6.48 -11.58 4.37
C GLN A 154 6.97 -10.36 3.58
N ALA A 155 7.95 -10.54 2.70
CA ALA A 155 8.45 -9.48 1.83
C ALA A 155 7.32 -8.94 0.94
N PHE A 156 6.58 -9.83 0.26
CA PHE A 156 5.43 -9.43 -0.55
C PHE A 156 4.35 -8.73 0.27
N LEU A 157 4.03 -9.19 1.49
CA LEU A 157 3.05 -8.56 2.36
C LEU A 157 3.48 -7.16 2.83
N SER A 158 4.78 -6.96 3.06
CA SER A 158 5.33 -5.65 3.43
C SER A 158 5.29 -4.67 2.26
N GLU A 159 5.72 -5.10 1.07
CA GLU A 159 5.73 -4.29 -0.14
C GLU A 159 4.29 -3.93 -0.56
N SER A 160 3.39 -4.92 -0.58
CA SER A 160 1.99 -4.71 -0.99
C SER A 160 1.14 -3.97 0.05
N ALA A 161 1.69 -3.58 1.20
CA ALA A 161 0.97 -2.80 2.20
C ALA A 161 0.62 -1.39 1.69
N LEU A 162 1.50 -0.80 0.87
CA LEU A 162 1.31 0.55 0.32
C LEU A 162 0.60 0.56 -1.04
N PHE A 163 0.37 -0.61 -1.65
CA PHE A 163 -0.27 -0.69 -2.96
C PHE A 163 -1.64 -0.01 -3.03
N PRO A 164 -2.55 -0.13 -2.05
CA PRO A 164 -3.83 0.59 -2.10
C PRO A 164 -3.66 2.11 -2.19
N ALA A 165 -2.75 2.69 -1.40
CA ALA A 165 -2.47 4.12 -1.42
C ALA A 165 -1.81 4.56 -2.74
N LEU A 166 -0.94 3.72 -3.31
CA LEU A 166 -0.32 4.00 -4.60
C LEU A 166 -1.32 3.91 -5.76
N ILE A 167 -2.21 2.91 -5.76
CA ILE A 167 -3.27 2.76 -6.77
C ILE A 167 -4.20 3.98 -6.73
N ASN A 168 -4.56 4.44 -5.52
CA ASN A 168 -5.38 5.64 -5.30
C ASN A 168 -4.52 6.92 -5.16
N PHE A 169 -3.46 7.03 -5.96
CA PHE A 169 -2.46 8.09 -5.86
C PHE A 169 -3.03 9.51 -5.66
N ASN A 170 -4.10 9.86 -6.38
CA ASN A 170 -4.69 11.20 -6.28
C ASN A 170 -5.32 11.48 -4.93
N GLU A 171 -6.08 10.52 -4.43
CA GLU A 171 -6.77 10.65 -3.15
C GLU A 171 -5.74 10.71 -2.03
N THR A 172 -4.75 9.81 -2.07
CA THR A 172 -3.63 9.84 -1.12
C THR A 172 -2.82 11.13 -1.21
N LEU A 173 -2.56 11.67 -2.41
CA LEU A 173 -1.84 12.94 -2.57
C LEU A 173 -2.63 14.12 -1.97
N LEU A 174 -3.96 14.10 -2.10
CA LEU A 174 -4.83 15.08 -1.47
C LEU A 174 -4.77 14.94 0.06
N GLU A 175 -4.96 13.72 0.59
CA GLU A 175 -4.87 13.42 2.02
C GLU A 175 -3.55 13.87 2.65
N CYS A 176 -2.41 13.57 2.00
CA CYS A 176 -1.09 13.98 2.49
C CYS A 176 -0.86 15.50 2.50
N SER A 177 -1.70 16.28 1.84
CA SER A 177 -1.56 17.73 1.69
C SER A 177 -2.72 18.53 2.29
N GLN A 178 -3.60 17.88 3.05
CA GLN A 178 -4.72 18.54 3.73
C GLN A 178 -4.20 19.46 4.84
N MET A 179 -4.72 20.69 4.85
CA MET A 179 -4.38 21.75 5.82
C MET A 179 -5.65 22.45 6.35
N ASN A 180 -6.80 21.79 6.21
CA ASN A 180 -8.11 22.27 6.67
C ASN A 180 -8.14 22.46 8.20
N ILE A 181 -7.36 21.68 8.94
CA ILE A 181 -7.28 21.76 10.40
C ILE A 181 -6.85 23.13 10.94
N PHE A 182 -6.10 23.91 10.17
CA PHE A 182 -5.67 25.26 10.60
C PHE A 182 -6.83 26.25 10.73
N TRP A 183 -7.98 25.95 10.13
CA TRP A 183 -9.14 26.84 10.10
C TRP A 183 -10.26 26.44 11.06
N PHE A 184 -10.30 25.18 11.48
CA PHE A 184 -11.30 24.68 12.42
C PHE A 184 -11.02 25.16 13.84
N ARG A 185 -12.05 25.69 14.51
CA ARG A 185 -11.96 26.30 15.84
C ARG A 185 -13.18 26.00 16.72
N GLU A 186 -14.00 25.04 16.33
CA GLU A 186 -15.26 24.66 16.95
C GLU A 186 -15.09 24.36 18.44
N PHE A 187 -14.01 23.67 18.82
CA PHE A 187 -13.66 23.43 20.22
C PHE A 187 -13.52 24.73 21.04
N TYR A 188 -12.79 25.72 20.51
CA TYR A 188 -12.63 27.00 21.21
C TYR A 188 -13.93 27.80 21.27
N ILE A 189 -14.77 27.72 20.23
CA ILE A 189 -16.10 28.33 20.22
C ILE A 189 -16.96 27.69 21.32
N GLU A 190 -17.00 26.37 21.40
CA GLU A 190 -17.81 25.63 22.37
C GLU A 190 -17.38 25.91 23.82
N VAL A 191 -16.07 25.96 24.08
CA VAL A 191 -15.51 26.32 25.40
C VAL A 191 -15.76 27.78 25.79
N SER A 192 -15.87 28.69 24.81
CA SER A 192 -16.17 30.10 25.06
C SER A 192 -17.67 30.42 25.22
N ALA A 193 -18.54 29.52 24.72
CA ALA A 193 -19.99 29.67 24.72
C ALA A 193 -20.69 28.99 25.91
N GLY A 194 -19.98 28.14 26.67
CA GLY A 194 -20.42 27.56 27.94
C GLY A 194 -19.88 28.33 29.15
#